data_AF-A0A2V5J7G4-F1
#
_entry.id   AF-A0A2V5J7G4-F1
#
_cell.length_a   1.000
_cell.length_b   1.000
_cell.length_c   1.000
_cell.angle_alpha   90.00
_cell.angle_beta   90.00
_cell.angle_gamma   90.00
#
_symmetry.space_group_name_H-M   'P 1'
#
loop_
_entity.id
_entity.type
_entity.pdbx_description
1 polymer ?
#
loop_
_entity_poly.entity_id
_entity_poly.type
_entity_poly.pdbx_seq_one_letter_code
_entity_poly.pdbx_strand_id
1 'polypeptide(L)'
;AAIANAPSSAWTNEARGEVWLHEWLHGVCAHFAQRGHVMPKRNADGGELHGYVRSPTAGWTDYYRDLMTGNVLEDGKHFGIPADAWTAWPFSAFFE
;
A
#
# COMPACT_ATOMS: atom_id res chain seq x y z
N ALA A 1 -11.52 8.87 10.03
CA ALA A 1 -10.52 8.48 11.05
C ALA A 1 -10.87 7.08 11.57
N ALA A 2 -10.46 6.04 10.85
CA ALA A 2 -10.77 4.65 11.22
C ALA A 2 -9.85 4.13 12.34
N ILE A 3 -8.63 4.66 12.42
CA ILE A 3 -7.59 4.24 13.37
C ILE A 3 -7.93 4.60 14.82
N ALA A 4 -8.43 5.81 15.08
CA ALA A 4 -8.60 6.30 16.46
C ALA A 4 -9.69 5.56 17.27
N ASN A 5 -10.64 4.90 16.59
CA ASN A 5 -11.75 4.17 17.22
C ASN A 5 -11.58 2.64 17.11
N ALA A 6 -10.41 2.16 16.69
CA ALA A 6 -10.18 0.73 16.56
C ALA A 6 -10.18 0.05 17.94
N PRO A 7 -10.86 -1.10 18.10
CA PRO A 7 -10.87 -1.83 19.36
C PRO A 7 -9.44 -2.22 19.76
N SER A 8 -9.15 -2.31 21.06
CA SER A 8 -7.78 -2.60 21.56
C SER A 8 -7.16 -3.86 20.94
N SER A 9 -7.97 -4.86 20.58
CA SER A 9 -7.53 -6.08 19.89
C SER A 9 -6.96 -5.83 18.49
N ALA A 10 -7.40 -4.78 17.79
CA ALA A 10 -6.85 -4.38 16.49
C ALA A 10 -5.42 -3.82 16.59
N TRP A 11 -4.96 -3.49 17.81
CA TRP A 11 -3.60 -3.04 18.08
C TRP A 11 -2.67 -4.18 18.53
N THR A 12 -3.22 -5.38 18.72
CA THR A 12 -2.47 -6.58 19.10
C THR A 12 -2.11 -7.37 17.84
N ASN A 13 -0.86 -7.84 17.73
CA ASN A 13 -0.34 -8.64 16.61
C ASN A 13 -0.17 -7.92 15.26
N GLU A 14 -0.18 -6.59 15.26
CA GLU A 14 0.31 -5.81 14.11
C GLU A 14 1.83 -5.82 14.06
N ALA A 15 2.42 -6.02 12.89
CA ALA A 15 3.86 -5.89 12.74
C ALA A 15 4.22 -4.41 13.01
N ARG A 16 5.28 -4.16 13.79
CA ARG A 16 5.66 -2.78 14.16
C ARG A 16 5.86 -1.94 12.90
N GLY A 17 5.11 -0.85 12.78
CA GLY A 17 5.16 0.07 11.65
C GLY A 17 4.23 -0.28 10.48
N GLU A 18 3.61 -1.46 10.47
CA GLU A 18 2.70 -1.89 9.39
C GLU A 18 1.49 -0.99 9.25
N VAL A 19 0.83 -0.64 10.35
CA VAL A 19 -0.32 0.26 10.37
C VAL A 19 0.03 1.63 9.80
N TRP A 20 1.20 2.17 10.17
CA TRP A 20 1.66 3.46 9.65
C TRP A 20 1.93 3.37 8.13
N LEU A 21 2.63 2.32 7.69
CA LEU A 21 2.92 2.09 6.28
C LEU A 21 1.64 1.92 5.47
N HIS A 22 0.66 1.18 6.00
CA HIS A 22 -0.65 0.96 5.38
C HIS A 22 -1.39 2.29 5.11
N GLU A 23 -1.53 3.13 6.13
CA GLU A 23 -2.22 4.41 5.99
C GLU A 23 -1.45 5.39 5.10
N TRP A 24 -0.13 5.39 5.19
CA TRP A 24 0.70 6.16 4.27
C TRP A 24 0.50 5.71 2.81
N LEU A 25 0.42 4.40 2.57
CA LEU A 25 0.18 3.84 1.23
C LEU A 25 -1.16 4.24 0.64
N HIS A 26 -2.22 4.45 1.44
CA HIS A 26 -3.47 5.01 0.92
C HIS A 26 -3.26 6.38 0.28
N GLY A 27 -2.49 7.27 0.94
CA GLY A 27 -2.15 8.59 0.40
C GLY A 27 -1.26 8.52 -0.84
N VAL A 28 -0.24 7.65 -0.80
CA VAL A 28 0.66 7.42 -1.95
C VAL A 28 -0.10 6.88 -3.16
N CYS A 29 -0.94 5.86 -2.98
CA CYS A 29 -1.77 5.31 -4.05
C CYS A 29 -2.67 6.40 -4.66
N ALA A 30 -3.31 7.22 -3.83
CA ALA A 30 -4.13 8.34 -4.30
C ALA A 30 -3.29 9.35 -5.11
N HIS A 31 -2.08 9.68 -4.66
CA HIS A 31 -1.16 10.60 -5.32
C HIS A 31 -0.76 10.13 -6.73
N PHE A 32 -0.37 8.85 -6.87
CA PHE A 32 0.03 8.29 -8.16
C PHE A 32 -1.17 8.01 -9.06
N ALA A 33 -2.34 7.66 -8.49
CA ALA A 33 -3.58 7.53 -9.26
C ALA A 33 -3.98 8.85 -9.94
N GLN A 34 -3.82 9.99 -9.25
CA GLN A 34 -4.03 11.31 -9.85
C GLN A 34 -3.09 11.62 -11.03
N ARG A 35 -1.97 10.90 -11.14
CA ARG A 35 -0.96 11.04 -12.20
C ARG A 35 -1.09 9.97 -13.29
N GLY A 36 -2.18 9.20 -13.28
CA GLY A 36 -2.50 8.21 -14.31
C GLY A 36 -1.95 6.81 -14.06
N HIS A 37 -1.33 6.55 -12.92
CA HIS A 37 -0.96 5.18 -12.54
C HIS A 37 -2.19 4.41 -12.06
N VAL A 38 -2.36 3.17 -12.53
CA VAL A 38 -3.52 2.36 -12.16
C VAL A 38 -3.16 1.49 -10.96
N MET A 39 -3.88 1.72 -9.85
CA MET A 39 -3.73 0.93 -8.64
C MET A 39 -4.55 -0.36 -8.74
N PRO A 40 -4.12 -1.46 -8.10
CA PRO A 40 -4.93 -2.67 -8.00
C PRO A 40 -6.20 -2.39 -7.19
N LYS A 41 -7.22 -3.23 -7.38
CA LYS A 41 -8.49 -3.10 -6.66
C LYS A 41 -8.27 -3.09 -5.15
N ARG A 42 -8.84 -2.07 -4.50
CA ARG A 42 -8.71 -1.76 -3.06
C ARG A 42 -7.36 -1.21 -2.59
N ASN A 43 -6.43 -0.83 -3.47
CA ASN A 43 -5.17 -0.16 -3.08
C ASN A 43 -4.48 -0.87 -1.89
N ALA A 44 -4.01 -0.15 -0.86
CA ALA A 44 -3.36 -0.75 0.30
C ALA A 44 -4.20 -1.82 1.06
N ASP A 45 -5.52 -1.87 0.87
CA ASP A 45 -6.41 -2.90 1.45
C ASP A 45 -6.54 -4.17 0.59
N GLY A 46 -5.87 -4.24 -0.56
CA GLY A 46 -6.08 -5.27 -1.58
C GLY A 46 -5.37 -6.60 -1.34
N GLY A 47 -4.48 -6.71 -0.34
CA GLY A 47 -3.58 -7.86 -0.19
C GLY A 47 -4.28 -9.23 -0.32
N GLU A 48 -5.31 -9.48 0.49
CA GLU A 48 -6.07 -10.74 0.45
C GLU A 48 -6.76 -10.97 -0.90
N LEU A 49 -7.31 -9.91 -1.50
CA LEU A 49 -8.00 -9.98 -2.79
C LEU A 49 -7.06 -10.40 -3.93
N HIS A 50 -5.78 -10.08 -3.82
CA HIS A 50 -4.74 -10.43 -4.79
C HIS A 50 -3.96 -11.70 -4.43
N GLY A 51 -4.46 -12.49 -3.47
CA GLY A 51 -3.90 -13.80 -3.12
C GLY A 51 -2.67 -13.73 -2.20
N TYR A 52 -2.37 -12.56 -1.63
CA TYR A 52 -1.33 -12.46 -0.61
C TYR A 52 -1.83 -13.03 0.71
N VAL A 53 -0.93 -13.65 1.46
CA VAL A 53 -1.20 -14.15 2.81
C VAL A 53 -0.48 -13.25 3.80
N ARG A 54 -1.23 -12.68 4.76
CA ARG A 54 -0.64 -11.85 5.81
C ARG A 54 0.31 -12.68 6.67
N SER A 55 1.57 -12.26 6.75
CA SER A 55 2.54 -12.86 7.63
C SER A 55 2.26 -12.50 9.09
N PRO A 56 2.37 -13.44 10.05
CA PRO A 56 2.21 -13.13 11.47
C PRO A 56 3.34 -12.24 12.03
N THR A 57 4.49 -12.17 11.35
CA THR A 57 5.66 -11.40 11.79
C THR A 57 5.97 -10.20 10.90
N ALA A 58 5.68 -10.31 9.61
CA ALA A 58 5.96 -9.27 8.61
C ALA A 58 4.68 -8.59 8.09
N GLY A 59 3.49 -9.00 8.54
CA GLY A 59 2.25 -8.41 8.08
C GLY A 59 2.04 -8.56 6.57
N TRP A 60 1.58 -7.48 5.94
CA TRP A 60 1.39 -7.36 4.49
C TRP A 60 2.63 -6.89 3.71
N THR A 61 3.84 -7.00 4.27
CA THR A 61 5.06 -6.45 3.64
C THR A 61 5.30 -6.94 2.19
N ASP A 62 5.01 -8.21 1.89
CA ASP A 62 5.13 -8.73 0.52
C ASP A 62 4.18 -8.03 -0.46
N TYR A 63 2.94 -7.82 -0.02
CA TYR A 63 1.95 -7.09 -0.80
C TYR A 63 2.38 -5.64 -1.03
N TYR A 64 2.85 -4.97 0.03
CA TYR A 64 3.28 -3.57 -0.06
C TYR A 64 4.50 -3.39 -0.96
N ARG A 65 5.47 -4.32 -0.92
CA ARG A 65 6.60 -4.31 -1.86
C ARG A 65 6.10 -4.37 -3.30
N ASP A 66 5.19 -5.30 -3.60
CA ASP A 66 4.71 -5.49 -4.96
C ASP A 66 3.83 -4.31 -5.41
N LEU A 67 3.03 -3.75 -4.50
CA LEU A 67 2.27 -2.51 -4.74
C LEU A 67 3.19 -1.33 -5.07
N MET A 68 4.29 -1.16 -4.33
CA MET A 68 5.27 -0.08 -4.52
C MET A 68 6.24 -0.31 -5.68
N THR A 69 6.19 -1.48 -6.32
CA THR A 69 7.02 -1.81 -7.50
C THR A 69 6.18 -2.08 -8.75
N GLY A 70 4.85 -1.98 -8.65
CA GLY A 70 3.94 -2.17 -9.77
C GLY A 70 3.79 -3.63 -10.18
N ASN A 71 3.92 -4.57 -9.24
CA ASN A 71 3.94 -6.02 -9.48
C ASN A 71 2.71 -6.75 -8.90
N VAL A 72 1.67 -6.04 -8.44
CA VAL A 72 0.44 -6.70 -7.97
C VAL A 72 -0.31 -7.27 -9.17
N LEU A 73 -0.52 -8.59 -9.17
CA LEU A 73 -1.24 -9.28 -10.25
C LEU A 73 -2.76 -9.16 -10.06
N GLU A 74 -3.45 -8.64 -11.08
CA GLU A 74 -4.92 -8.61 -11.18
C GLU A 74 -5.30 -8.92 -12.63
N ASP A 75 -6.14 -9.93 -12.84
CA ASP A 75 -6.61 -10.36 -14.18
C ASP A 75 -5.49 -10.55 -15.22
N GLY A 76 -4.34 -11.07 -14.80
CA GLY A 76 -3.18 -11.32 -15.66
C GLY A 76 -2.35 -10.08 -16.02
N LYS A 77 -2.62 -8.93 -15.40
CA LYS A 77 -1.88 -7.68 -15.57
C LYS A 77 -1.27 -7.24 -14.24
N HIS A 78 -0.17 -6.51 -14.32
CA HIS A 78 0.48 -5.94 -13.15
C HIS A 78 0.01 -4.50 -12.91
N PHE A 79 -0.28 -4.20 -11.64
CA PHE A 79 -0.77 -2.91 -11.17
C PHE A 79 0.05 -2.43 -9.97
N GLY A 80 -0.12 -1.14 -9.65
CA GLY A 80 0.57 -0.47 -8.56
C GLY A 80 1.42 0.68 -9.07
N ILE A 81 2.47 1.00 -8.32
CA ILE A 81 3.38 2.12 -8.59
C ILE A 81 4.68 1.55 -9.17
N PRO A 82 4.93 1.68 -10.47
CA PRO A 82 6.18 1.24 -11.07
C PRO A 82 7.40 1.90 -10.41
N ALA A 83 8.52 1.18 -10.32
CA ALA A 83 9.72 1.67 -9.64
C ALA A 83 10.26 3.00 -10.20
N ASP A 84 10.07 3.26 -11.50
CA ASP A 84 10.46 4.49 -12.18
C ASP A 84 9.52 5.69 -11.92
N ALA A 85 8.27 5.44 -11.51
CA ALA A 85 7.33 6.51 -11.13
C ALA A 85 7.84 7.32 -9.93
N TRP A 86 8.61 6.68 -9.04
CA TRP A 86 9.19 7.32 -7.86
C TRP A 86 10.33 8.28 -8.18
N THR A 87 11.08 8.05 -9.26
CA THR A 87 12.19 8.93 -9.65
C THR A 87 11.72 10.13 -10.46
N ALA A 88 10.58 9.98 -11.16
CA ALA A 88 9.89 11.09 -11.81
C ALA A 88 9.19 12.04 -10.81
N TRP A 89 9.12 11.65 -9.53
CA TRP A 89 8.59 12.46 -8.45
C TRP A 89 9.71 13.34 -7.84
N PRO A 90 9.72 14.66 -8.06
CA PRO A 90 10.66 15.53 -7.35
C PRO A 90 10.34 15.52 -5.85
N PHE A 91 11.38 15.29 -5.03
CA PHE A 91 11.34 15.17 -3.57
C PHE A 91 10.76 16.40 -2.83
N SER A 92 10.41 17.48 -3.53
CA SER A 92 9.88 18.73 -2.99
C SER A 92 8.40 18.68 -2.58
N ALA A 93 7.65 17.62 -2.90
CA ALA A 93 6.20 17.58 -2.65
C ALA A 93 5.77 17.12 -1.24
N PHE A 94 6.69 16.97 -0.29
CA PHE A 94 6.38 16.51 1.08
C PHE A 94 6.11 17.65 2.09
N PHE A 95 6.21 18.92 1.69
CA PHE A 95 6.07 20.09 2.58
C PHE A 95 5.22 21.26 2.02
N GLU A 96 4.28 21.00 1.12
CA GLU A 96 3.25 21.99 0.74
C GLU A 96 1.84 21.54 1.15
#